data_AF-A0A3Q2FV17-F1
#
_entry.id   AF-A0A3Q2FV17-F1
#
_cell.length_a   1.000
_cell.length_b   1.000
_cell.length_c   1.000
_cell.angle_alpha   90.00
_cell.angle_beta   90.00
_cell.angle_gamma   90.00
#
_symmetry.space_group_name_H-M   'P 1'
#
loop_
_entity.id
_entity.type
_entity.pdbx_description
1 polymer ?
#
loop_
_entity_poly.entity_id
_entity_poly.type
_entity_poly.pdbx_seq_one_letter_code
_entity_poly.pdbx_strand_id
1 'polypeptide(L)'
;KSSICSFLLCCFILKHFNVQDIYDSLWTDNEDMAKQTLSVPFLQHMQSGDLQADDYVSFMLQDIYYLLNVTDMLKQMAQKVKKPEDLRFFMENRYQSYKKFADLMLKQFNLNALPDIKPIPAMEKYLADYKTIMVKEKPIFFAVSLLPCSRLWIWIANQLQETYCNAYFIWKKNNMHGNPEKHYRDLLNKYLTTPSQIKRANEIFRQQMQNEKNFFYASLQE
;
A
#
# COMPACT_ATOMS: atom_id res chain seq x y z
N LYS A 1 -3.95 -62.35 41.18
CA LYS A 1 -3.22 -61.09 40.94
C LYS A 1 -2.52 -61.20 39.58
N SER A 2 -3.17 -60.75 38.51
CA SER A 2 -2.55 -60.67 37.18
C SER A 2 -2.78 -59.25 36.70
N SER A 3 -1.70 -58.50 36.50
CA SER A 3 -1.71 -57.08 36.17
C SER A 3 -1.54 -56.90 34.67
N ILE A 4 -2.42 -56.08 34.11
CA ILE A 4 -2.53 -55.68 32.72
C ILE A 4 -1.38 -54.74 32.38
N CYS A 5 -0.59 -55.05 31.35
CA CYS A 5 0.40 -54.15 30.79
C CYS A 5 -0.20 -53.48 29.55
N SER A 6 -0.76 -52.29 29.71
CA SER A 6 -1.23 -51.45 28.60
C SER A 6 -0.05 -50.67 28.02
N PHE A 7 0.29 -50.98 26.77
CA PHE A 7 1.12 -50.13 25.93
C PHE A 7 0.34 -48.85 25.60
N LEU A 8 0.73 -47.73 26.22
CA LEU A 8 0.28 -46.39 25.85
C LEU A 8 1.02 -45.95 24.58
N LEU A 9 0.30 -45.98 23.46
CA LEU A 9 0.71 -45.41 22.19
C LEU A 9 0.73 -43.87 22.33
N CYS A 10 1.92 -43.28 22.38
CA CYS A 10 2.09 -41.84 22.42
C CYS A 10 1.85 -41.26 21.01
N CYS A 11 0.62 -40.85 20.72
CA CYS A 11 0.30 -40.09 19.52
C CYS A 11 0.87 -38.66 19.65
N PHE A 12 2.05 -38.43 19.10
CA PHE A 12 2.53 -37.08 18.82
C PHE A 12 1.64 -36.45 17.74
N ILE A 13 0.70 -35.61 18.15
CA ILE A 13 -0.01 -34.70 17.25
C ILE A 13 1.02 -33.66 16.79
N LEU A 14 1.57 -33.87 15.60
CA LEU A 14 2.24 -32.83 14.83
C LEU A 14 1.21 -31.72 14.59
N LYS A 15 1.27 -30.65 15.40
CA LYS A 15 0.62 -29.39 15.05
C LYS A 15 1.24 -28.93 13.74
N HIS A 16 0.53 -29.11 12.63
CA HIS A 16 0.81 -28.34 11.43
C HIS A 16 0.62 -26.87 11.80
N PHE A 17 1.74 -26.17 12.01
CA PHE A 17 1.75 -24.72 12.01
C PHE A 17 1.37 -24.30 10.60
N ASN A 18 0.11 -23.91 10.42
CA ASN A 18 -0.31 -23.25 9.21
C ASN A 18 0.48 -21.94 9.17
N VAL A 19 1.45 -21.83 8.24
CA VAL A 19 2.26 -20.62 8.10
C VAL A 19 1.30 -19.52 7.68
N GLN A 20 1.07 -18.56 8.57
CA GLN A 20 0.19 -17.43 8.30
C GLN A 20 0.73 -16.67 7.08
N ASP A 21 -0.12 -16.50 6.07
CA ASP A 21 0.21 -15.62 4.95
C ASP A 21 0.08 -14.17 5.40
N ILE A 22 1.21 -13.53 5.66
CA ILE A 22 1.28 -12.17 6.19
C ILE A 22 0.74 -11.17 5.18
N TYR A 23 0.98 -11.39 3.89
CA TYR A 23 0.48 -10.49 2.84
C TYR A 23 -1.05 -10.46 2.81
N ASP A 24 -1.70 -11.62 2.91
CA ASP A 24 -3.16 -11.68 2.93
C ASP A 24 -3.75 -11.28 4.28
N SER A 25 -3.14 -11.67 5.41
CA SER A 25 -3.67 -11.28 6.73
C SER A 25 -3.65 -9.76 6.92
N LEU A 26 -2.57 -9.07 6.54
CA LEU A 26 -2.49 -7.61 6.66
C LEU A 26 -3.67 -6.90 5.97
N TRP A 27 -4.11 -7.42 4.82
CA TRP A 27 -5.26 -6.89 4.12
C TRP A 27 -6.57 -7.29 4.76
N THR A 28 -6.78 -8.58 5.05
CA THR A 28 -8.02 -9.07 5.67
C THR A 28 -8.29 -8.35 6.99
N ASP A 29 -7.26 -8.16 7.81
CA ASP A 29 -7.36 -7.46 9.10
C ASP A 29 -7.71 -5.95 8.96
N ASN A 30 -7.54 -5.38 7.77
CA ASN A 30 -7.72 -3.95 7.50
C ASN A 30 -8.69 -3.66 6.34
N GLU A 31 -9.50 -4.65 5.94
CA GLU A 31 -10.48 -4.50 4.87
C GLU A 31 -11.57 -3.46 5.23
N ASP A 32 -11.80 -3.25 6.53
CA ASP A 32 -12.66 -2.18 7.04
C ASP A 32 -12.20 -0.79 6.56
N MET A 33 -10.89 -0.53 6.52
CA MET A 33 -10.35 0.73 5.99
C MET A 33 -10.55 0.87 4.49
N ALA A 34 -10.47 -0.23 3.73
CA ALA A 34 -10.72 -0.20 2.29
C ALA A 34 -12.18 0.18 2.00
N LYS A 35 -13.12 -0.45 2.72
CA LYS A 35 -14.56 -0.15 2.64
C LYS A 35 -14.88 1.28 3.03
N GLN A 36 -14.29 1.78 4.13
CA GLN A 36 -14.44 3.17 4.53
C GLN A 36 -13.86 4.15 3.50
N THR A 37 -12.71 3.82 2.90
CA THR A 37 -12.11 4.63 1.83
C THR A 37 -13.05 4.72 0.65
N LEU A 38 -13.60 3.59 0.18
CA LEU A 38 -14.53 3.59 -0.94
C LEU A 38 -15.73 4.52 -0.70
N SER A 39 -16.22 4.62 0.55
CA SER A 39 -17.37 5.45 0.91
C SER A 39 -17.10 6.96 1.05
N VAL A 40 -15.85 7.43 0.90
CA VAL A 40 -15.55 8.86 1.04
C VAL A 40 -16.21 9.69 -0.09
N PRO A 41 -16.67 10.92 0.19
CA PRO A 41 -17.40 11.74 -0.79
C PRO A 41 -16.69 11.89 -2.14
N PHE A 42 -15.38 12.12 -2.14
CA PHE A 42 -14.59 12.23 -3.37
C PHE A 42 -14.78 11.04 -4.31
N LEU A 43 -14.66 9.81 -3.80
CA LEU A 43 -14.81 8.60 -4.62
C LEU A 43 -16.27 8.35 -5.03
N GLN A 44 -17.23 8.75 -4.19
CA GLN A 44 -18.65 8.66 -4.55
C GLN A 44 -18.98 9.61 -5.70
N HIS A 45 -18.50 10.85 -5.65
CA HIS A 45 -18.65 11.82 -6.73
C HIS A 45 -17.91 11.41 -8.02
N MET A 46 -16.74 10.78 -7.88
CA MET A 46 -16.01 10.22 -9.01
C MET A 46 -16.82 9.09 -9.68
N GLN A 47 -17.46 8.23 -8.88
CA GLN A 47 -18.29 7.12 -9.36
C GLN A 47 -19.59 7.60 -10.04
N SER A 48 -20.26 8.62 -9.51
CA SER A 48 -21.43 9.24 -10.17
C SER A 48 -21.06 10.05 -11.41
N GLY A 49 -19.80 10.48 -11.51
CA GLY A 49 -19.30 11.29 -12.62
C GLY A 49 -19.60 12.78 -12.48
N ASP A 50 -19.98 13.23 -11.28
CA ASP A 50 -20.32 14.62 -10.96
C ASP A 50 -19.27 15.32 -10.07
N LEU A 51 -18.17 14.63 -9.73
CA LEU A 51 -16.98 15.27 -9.15
C LEU A 51 -16.58 16.46 -10.03
N GLN A 52 -16.23 17.59 -9.43
CA GLN A 52 -15.81 18.76 -10.19
C GLN A 52 -14.41 18.52 -10.78
N ALA A 53 -14.19 19.02 -11.99
CA ALA A 53 -12.93 18.83 -12.69
C ALA A 53 -11.74 19.45 -11.90
N ASP A 54 -11.97 20.57 -11.21
CA ASP A 54 -10.96 21.25 -10.41
C ASP A 54 -10.53 20.42 -9.18
N ASP A 55 -11.46 19.72 -8.55
CA ASP A 55 -11.17 18.77 -7.45
C ASP A 55 -10.34 17.60 -7.97
N TYR A 56 -10.73 17.02 -9.10
CA TYR A 56 -10.00 15.91 -9.71
C TYR A 56 -8.58 16.33 -10.12
N VAL A 57 -8.41 17.50 -10.75
CA VAL A 57 -7.08 18.01 -11.11
C VAL A 57 -6.25 18.28 -9.85
N SER A 58 -6.83 18.88 -8.82
CA SER A 58 -6.15 19.13 -7.54
C SER A 58 -5.68 17.82 -6.88
N PHE A 59 -6.55 16.79 -6.87
CA PHE A 59 -6.21 15.44 -6.43
C PHE A 59 -5.03 14.86 -7.21
N MET A 60 -5.08 14.88 -8.54
CA MET A 60 -4.02 14.34 -9.40
C MET A 60 -2.68 15.06 -9.18
N LEU A 61 -2.70 16.37 -8.95
CA LEU A 61 -1.50 17.15 -8.62
C LEU A 61 -0.91 16.67 -7.29
N GLN A 62 -1.72 16.50 -6.24
CA GLN A 62 -1.24 15.96 -4.96
C GLN A 62 -0.70 14.52 -5.09
N ASP A 63 -1.32 13.68 -5.93
CA ASP A 63 -0.83 12.31 -6.19
C ASP A 63 0.51 12.31 -6.96
N ILE A 64 0.71 13.23 -7.91
CA ILE A 64 2.02 13.41 -8.56
C ILE A 64 3.07 13.87 -7.53
N TYR A 65 2.70 14.79 -6.63
CA TYR A 65 3.58 15.23 -5.55
C TYR A 65 3.96 14.08 -4.62
N TYR A 66 3.00 13.24 -4.24
CA TYR A 66 3.20 12.01 -3.49
C TYR A 66 4.19 11.08 -4.20
N LEU A 67 3.89 10.74 -5.46
CA LEU A 67 4.64 9.79 -6.26
C LEU A 67 6.11 10.20 -6.37
N LEU A 68 6.39 11.48 -6.61
CA LEU A 68 7.76 12.00 -6.72
C LEU A 68 8.51 11.95 -5.38
N ASN A 69 7.85 12.32 -4.28
CA ASN A 69 8.45 12.24 -2.94
C ASN A 69 8.74 10.80 -2.52
N VAL A 70 7.79 9.87 -2.73
CA VAL A 70 7.99 8.45 -2.42
C VAL A 70 9.04 7.82 -3.35
N THR A 71 9.15 8.27 -4.60
CA THR A 71 10.22 7.86 -5.53
C THR A 71 11.60 8.24 -4.97
N ASP A 72 11.77 9.47 -4.44
CA ASP A 72 13.03 9.87 -3.83
C ASP A 72 13.32 9.08 -2.54
N MET A 73 12.31 8.84 -1.70
CA MET A 73 12.46 7.99 -0.53
C MET A 73 12.90 6.57 -0.90
N LEU A 74 12.32 5.98 -1.95
CA LEU A 74 12.73 4.69 -2.49
C LEU A 74 14.17 4.71 -3.00
N LYS A 75 14.60 5.79 -3.67
CA LYS A 75 15.99 5.99 -4.09
C LYS A 75 16.94 5.97 -2.89
N GLN A 76 16.61 6.69 -1.82
CA GLN A 76 17.41 6.71 -0.58
C GLN A 76 17.45 5.31 0.05
N MET A 77 16.33 4.58 0.09
CA MET A 77 16.26 3.23 0.63
C MET A 77 17.04 2.22 -0.22
N ALA A 78 17.00 2.32 -1.55
CA ALA A 78 17.79 1.48 -2.46
C ALA A 78 19.30 1.72 -2.27
N GLN A 79 19.70 2.96 -1.98
CA GLN A 79 21.08 3.29 -1.63
C GLN A 79 21.47 2.78 -0.23
N LYS A 80 20.59 2.90 0.77
CA LYS A 80 20.84 2.52 2.17
C LYS A 80 20.86 1.01 2.39
N VAL A 81 19.92 0.27 1.80
CA VAL A 81 19.74 -1.16 2.04
C VAL A 81 20.72 -1.95 1.17
N LYS A 82 21.80 -2.46 1.77
CA LYS A 82 22.80 -3.28 1.06
C LYS A 82 22.59 -4.78 1.23
N LYS A 83 22.02 -5.19 2.35
CA LYS A 83 21.70 -6.57 2.69
C LYS A 83 20.39 -6.62 3.50
N PRO A 84 19.68 -7.75 3.51
CA PRO A 84 19.87 -8.92 2.64
C PRO A 84 19.55 -8.61 1.16
N GLU A 85 20.02 -9.46 0.24
CA GLU A 85 19.99 -9.15 -1.20
C GLU A 85 18.60 -8.99 -1.78
N ASP A 86 17.67 -9.85 -1.38
CA ASP A 86 16.25 -9.76 -1.77
C ASP A 86 15.61 -8.45 -1.32
N LEU A 87 15.89 -7.97 -0.10
CA LEU A 87 15.38 -6.69 0.38
C LEU A 87 16.04 -5.51 -0.34
N ARG A 88 17.33 -5.59 -0.67
CA ARG A 88 18.00 -4.61 -1.54
C ARG A 88 17.36 -4.59 -2.92
N PHE A 89 17.20 -5.74 -3.56
CA PHE A 89 16.58 -5.87 -4.88
C PHE A 89 15.14 -5.37 -4.87
N PHE A 90 14.38 -5.65 -3.81
CA PHE A 90 13.04 -5.10 -3.64
C PHE A 90 13.07 -3.57 -3.68
N MET A 91 13.92 -2.92 -2.88
CA MET A 91 14.01 -1.45 -2.85
C MET A 91 14.42 -0.86 -4.21
N GLU A 92 15.43 -1.45 -4.87
CA GLU A 92 15.88 -1.01 -6.20
C GLU A 92 14.77 -1.17 -7.25
N ASN A 93 14.13 -2.34 -7.31
CA ASN A 93 13.08 -2.60 -8.29
C ASN A 93 11.85 -1.71 -8.05
N ARG A 94 11.49 -1.43 -6.79
CA ARG A 94 10.43 -0.47 -6.48
C ARG A 94 10.82 0.96 -6.87
N TYR A 95 12.05 1.39 -6.58
CA TYR A 95 12.56 2.68 -7.04
C TYR A 95 12.45 2.84 -8.56
N GLN A 96 12.94 1.88 -9.34
CA GLN A 96 12.90 1.94 -10.81
C GLN A 96 11.46 1.95 -11.34
N SER A 97 10.57 1.16 -10.73
CA SER A 97 9.15 1.14 -11.09
C SER A 97 8.47 2.49 -10.81
N TYR A 98 8.70 3.05 -9.63
CA TYR A 98 8.14 4.34 -9.22
C TYR A 98 8.70 5.48 -10.06
N LYS A 99 10.01 5.47 -10.34
CA LYS A 99 10.63 6.46 -11.23
C LYS A 99 10.01 6.44 -12.62
N LYS A 100 9.86 5.25 -13.23
CA LYS A 100 9.22 5.13 -14.55
C LYS A 100 7.79 5.66 -14.54
N PHE A 101 7.04 5.36 -13.47
CA PHE A 101 5.68 5.85 -13.33
C PHE A 101 5.63 7.37 -13.12
N ALA A 102 6.54 7.92 -12.30
CA ALA A 102 6.68 9.35 -12.09
C ALA A 102 7.00 10.10 -13.39
N ASP A 103 7.96 9.60 -14.17
CA ASP A 103 8.32 10.18 -15.48
C ASP A 103 7.12 10.17 -16.45
N LEU A 104 6.31 9.09 -16.42
CA LEU A 104 5.08 8.99 -17.22
C LEU A 104 4.04 10.02 -16.79
N MET A 105 3.80 10.15 -15.48
CA MET A 105 2.81 11.08 -14.94
C MET A 105 3.20 12.53 -15.20
N LEU A 106 4.47 12.89 -15.00
CA LEU A 106 5.00 14.21 -15.36
C LEU A 106 4.75 14.53 -16.84
N LYS A 107 5.07 13.58 -17.73
CA LYS A 107 4.82 13.75 -19.17
C LYS A 107 3.33 13.92 -19.48
N GLN A 108 2.46 13.09 -18.88
CA GLN A 108 1.01 13.14 -19.11
C GLN A 108 0.39 14.47 -18.68
N PHE A 109 0.92 15.09 -17.63
CA PHE A 109 0.46 16.37 -17.09
C PHE A 109 1.26 17.58 -17.60
N ASN A 110 2.15 17.39 -18.59
CA ASN A 110 3.03 18.43 -19.14
C ASN A 110 3.87 19.17 -18.08
N LEU A 111 4.37 18.43 -17.09
CA LEU A 111 5.21 18.93 -16.01
C LEU A 111 6.68 18.55 -16.25
N ASN A 112 7.60 19.49 -16.03
CA ASN A 112 9.03 19.27 -16.28
C ASN A 112 9.77 18.60 -15.10
N ALA A 113 9.31 18.85 -13.88
CA ALA A 113 9.92 18.39 -12.63
C ALA A 113 8.86 18.33 -11.53
N LEU A 114 9.26 18.09 -10.27
CA LEU A 114 8.38 18.27 -9.12
C LEU A 114 7.75 19.67 -9.19
N PRO A 115 6.45 19.76 -9.48
CA PRO A 115 5.78 21.05 -9.53
C PRO A 115 5.81 21.67 -8.13
N ASP A 116 5.82 23.01 -8.07
CA ASP A 116 5.68 23.76 -6.82
C ASP A 116 4.23 23.66 -6.33
N ILE A 117 3.85 22.46 -5.90
CA ILE A 117 2.55 22.14 -5.33
C ILE A 117 2.68 22.33 -3.83
N LYS A 118 1.81 23.16 -3.29
CA LYS A 118 1.59 23.20 -1.85
C LYS A 118 0.88 21.91 -1.42
N PRO A 119 1.52 21.03 -0.64
CA PRO A 119 0.87 19.81 -0.19
C PRO A 119 -0.28 20.15 0.76
N ILE A 120 -1.39 19.40 0.65
CA ILE A 120 -2.46 19.48 1.65
C ILE A 120 -2.02 18.82 2.96
N PRO A 121 -2.59 19.19 4.13
CA PRO A 121 -2.19 18.63 5.42
C PRO A 121 -2.22 17.09 5.48
N ALA A 122 -3.20 16.47 4.83
CA ALA A 122 -3.28 15.01 4.74
C ALA A 122 -2.07 14.40 4.00
N MET A 123 -1.63 15.04 2.92
CA MET A 123 -0.46 14.61 2.13
C MET A 123 0.85 14.84 2.89
N GLU A 124 1.00 15.98 3.57
CA GLU A 124 2.15 16.25 4.43
C GLU A 124 2.31 15.18 5.51
N LYS A 125 1.20 14.83 6.17
CA LYS A 125 1.16 13.79 7.19
C LYS A 125 1.51 12.42 6.61
N TYR A 126 0.98 12.07 5.43
CA TYR A 126 1.28 10.82 4.75
C TYR A 126 2.79 10.68 4.49
N LEU A 127 3.41 11.70 3.91
CA LEU A 127 4.84 11.70 3.63
C LEU A 127 5.70 11.73 4.90
N ALA A 128 5.25 12.41 5.96
CA ALA A 128 5.93 12.42 7.25
C ALA A 128 5.93 11.03 7.92
N ASP A 129 4.87 10.25 7.77
CA ASP A 129 4.80 8.89 8.28
C ASP A 129 5.77 7.96 7.56
N TYR A 130 5.87 8.05 6.23
CA TYR A 130 6.91 7.32 5.47
C TYR A 130 8.33 7.66 5.96
N LYS A 131 8.64 8.94 6.11
CA LYS A 131 9.95 9.39 6.63
C LYS A 131 10.21 8.84 8.03
N THR A 132 9.20 8.85 8.89
CA THR A 132 9.30 8.31 10.25
C THR A 132 9.63 6.82 10.22
N ILE A 133 8.98 6.04 9.35
CA ILE A 133 9.24 4.60 9.18
C ILE A 133 10.66 4.37 8.66
N MET A 134 11.12 5.12 7.64
CA MET A 134 12.48 5.00 7.10
C MET A 134 13.58 5.24 8.14
N VAL A 135 13.33 6.13 9.10
CA VAL A 135 14.28 6.51 10.15
C VAL A 135 14.23 5.54 11.32
N LYS A 136 13.03 5.19 11.79
CA LYS A 136 12.85 4.48 13.06
C LYS A 136 12.73 2.96 12.92
N GLU A 137 12.39 2.46 11.74
CA GLU A 137 12.07 1.05 11.54
C GLU A 137 13.11 0.30 10.69
N LYS A 138 13.06 -1.04 10.77
CA LYS A 138 13.81 -1.90 9.85
C LYS A 138 13.27 -1.75 8.41
N PRO A 139 14.11 -1.89 7.36
CA PRO A 139 13.67 -1.63 5.99
C PRO A 139 12.48 -2.48 5.49
N ILE A 140 12.26 -3.67 6.06
CA ILE A 140 11.07 -4.48 5.76
C ILE A 140 9.76 -3.73 6.09
N PHE A 141 9.74 -2.90 7.13
CA PHE A 141 8.56 -2.12 7.49
C PHE A 141 8.31 -0.95 6.54
N PHE A 142 9.35 -0.46 5.86
CA PHE A 142 9.14 0.46 4.73
C PHE A 142 8.46 -0.27 3.56
N ALA A 143 8.85 -1.52 3.27
CA ALA A 143 8.13 -2.34 2.30
C ALA A 143 6.66 -2.57 2.72
N VAL A 144 6.38 -2.87 4.00
CA VAL A 144 5.01 -2.97 4.52
C VAL A 144 4.24 -1.67 4.27
N SER A 145 4.86 -0.52 4.50
CA SER A 145 4.21 0.79 4.34
C SER A 145 3.85 1.14 2.89
N LEU A 146 4.51 0.54 1.89
CA LEU A 146 4.20 0.74 0.47
C LEU A 146 3.05 -0.15 -0.04
N LEU A 147 2.71 -1.19 0.72
CA LEU A 147 1.73 -2.19 0.28
C LEU A 147 0.29 -1.65 0.22
N PRO A 148 -0.19 -0.82 1.17
CA PRO A 148 -1.52 -0.22 1.11
C PRO A 148 -1.82 0.47 -0.22
N CYS A 149 -0.99 1.43 -0.66
CA CYS A 149 -1.12 2.07 -1.97
C CYS A 149 -1.18 1.03 -3.11
N SER A 150 -0.23 0.09 -3.13
CA SER A 150 -0.10 -0.93 -4.18
C SER A 150 -1.31 -1.86 -4.32
N ARG A 151 -2.09 -2.06 -3.24
CA ARG A 151 -3.23 -2.99 -3.22
C ARG A 151 -4.58 -2.28 -3.19
N LEU A 152 -4.69 -1.20 -2.41
CA LEU A 152 -5.93 -0.46 -2.21
C LEU A 152 -6.42 0.19 -3.51
N TRP A 153 -5.53 0.81 -4.28
CA TRP A 153 -5.89 1.47 -5.53
C TRP A 153 -6.46 0.48 -6.56
N ILE A 154 -5.85 -0.71 -6.67
CA ILE A 154 -6.36 -1.81 -7.49
C ILE A 154 -7.73 -2.25 -7.00
N TRP A 155 -7.88 -2.44 -5.69
CA TRP A 155 -9.15 -2.87 -5.12
C TRP A 155 -10.26 -1.85 -5.36
N ILE A 156 -10.02 -0.55 -5.08
CA ILE A 156 -10.98 0.55 -5.30
C ILE A 156 -11.42 0.57 -6.77
N ALA A 157 -10.48 0.57 -7.71
CA ALA A 157 -10.80 0.60 -9.15
C ALA A 157 -11.69 -0.58 -9.59
N ASN A 158 -11.55 -1.74 -8.94
CA ASN A 158 -12.40 -2.91 -9.20
C ASN A 158 -13.74 -2.88 -8.44
N GLN A 159 -13.88 -2.09 -7.37
CA GLN A 159 -15.15 -1.91 -6.66
C GLN A 159 -16.03 -0.81 -7.24
N LEU A 160 -15.41 0.19 -7.85
CA LEU A 160 -16.05 1.30 -8.52
C LEU A 160 -16.97 0.81 -9.66
N GLN A 161 -18.21 1.29 -9.72
CA GLN A 161 -19.27 0.76 -10.61
C GLN A 161 -19.48 1.58 -11.89
N GLU A 162 -18.71 2.65 -12.11
CA GLU A 162 -18.85 3.48 -13.30
C GLU A 162 -18.48 2.74 -14.60
N THR A 163 -19.09 3.21 -15.68
CA THR A 163 -18.95 2.69 -17.04
C THR A 163 -18.17 3.67 -17.93
N TYR A 164 -17.93 3.29 -19.18
CA TYR A 164 -17.10 4.06 -20.13
C TYR A 164 -17.59 5.49 -20.41
N CYS A 165 -18.86 5.82 -20.11
CA CYS A 165 -19.41 7.16 -20.27
C CYS A 165 -19.07 8.12 -19.11
N ASN A 166 -18.55 7.61 -18.00
CA ASN A 166 -18.15 8.43 -16.86
C ASN A 166 -16.84 9.18 -17.17
N ALA A 167 -16.79 10.48 -16.86
CA ALA A 167 -15.62 11.35 -17.08
C ALA A 167 -14.32 10.81 -16.46
N TYR A 168 -14.43 10.04 -15.38
CA TYR A 168 -13.33 9.49 -14.60
C TYR A 168 -13.04 8.02 -14.88
N PHE A 169 -13.71 7.40 -15.87
CA PHE A 169 -13.50 5.99 -16.21
C PHE A 169 -12.04 5.64 -16.54
N ILE A 170 -11.29 6.59 -17.10
CA ILE A 170 -9.85 6.40 -17.39
C ILE A 170 -9.04 6.17 -16.12
N TRP A 171 -9.38 6.83 -15.01
CA TRP A 171 -8.73 6.61 -13.72
C TRP A 171 -8.90 5.15 -13.26
N LYS A 172 -10.13 4.63 -13.32
CA LYS A 172 -10.43 3.23 -13.01
C LYS A 172 -9.69 2.27 -13.93
N LYS A 173 -9.73 2.50 -15.25
CA LYS A 173 -9.04 1.66 -16.24
C LYS A 173 -7.53 1.56 -15.97
N ASN A 174 -6.91 2.65 -15.55
CA ASN A 174 -5.47 2.67 -15.30
C ASN A 174 -5.09 1.96 -13.98
N ASN A 175 -6.03 1.83 -13.05
CA ASN A 175 -5.76 1.28 -11.71
C ASN A 175 -6.27 -0.15 -11.50
N MET A 176 -7.17 -0.68 -12.34
CA MET A 176 -7.80 -1.99 -12.13
C MET A 176 -6.86 -3.21 -12.26
N HIS A 177 -5.60 -3.01 -12.65
CA HIS A 177 -4.64 -4.09 -12.92
C HIS A 177 -3.39 -3.98 -12.06
N GLY A 178 -2.84 -5.13 -11.68
CA GLY A 178 -1.58 -5.24 -10.97
C GLY A 178 -1.49 -6.56 -10.23
N ASN A 179 -0.27 -6.94 -9.83
CA ASN A 179 0.00 -8.19 -9.13
C ASN A 179 0.96 -7.93 -7.94
N PRO A 180 0.58 -7.08 -6.96
CA PRO A 180 1.45 -6.73 -5.85
C PRO A 180 1.96 -7.96 -5.08
N GLU A 181 1.16 -9.02 -4.95
CA GLU A 181 1.54 -10.26 -4.28
C GLU A 181 2.87 -10.85 -4.80
N LYS A 182 3.17 -10.73 -6.10
CA LYS A 182 4.43 -11.21 -6.71
C LYS A 182 5.68 -10.52 -6.17
N HIS A 183 5.53 -9.35 -5.56
CA HIS A 183 6.64 -8.54 -5.06
C HIS A 183 6.72 -8.53 -3.54
N TYR A 184 5.58 -8.68 -2.86
CA TYR A 184 5.49 -8.52 -1.41
C TYR A 184 5.36 -9.85 -0.68
N ARG A 185 4.61 -10.84 -1.19
CA ARG A 185 4.19 -12.03 -0.41
C ARG A 185 5.38 -12.79 0.19
N ASP A 186 6.30 -13.24 -0.67
CA ASP A 186 7.47 -14.02 -0.23
C ASP A 186 8.37 -13.20 0.69
N LEU A 187 8.53 -11.91 0.40
CA LEU A 187 9.35 -11.00 1.21
C LEU A 187 8.75 -10.84 2.62
N LEU A 188 7.46 -10.54 2.73
CA LEU A 188 6.80 -10.33 4.02
C LEU A 188 6.77 -11.62 4.85
N ASN A 189 6.40 -12.75 4.23
CA ASN A 189 6.35 -14.05 4.90
C ASN A 189 7.73 -14.49 5.41
N LYS A 190 8.81 -14.12 4.69
CA LYS A 190 10.18 -14.41 5.10
C LYS A 190 10.66 -13.59 6.31
N TYR A 191 10.31 -12.31 6.39
CA TYR A 191 10.89 -11.38 7.37
C TYR A 191 10.02 -11.11 8.60
N LEU A 192 8.72 -11.37 8.53
CA LEU A 192 7.74 -11.08 9.60
C LEU A 192 7.27 -12.38 10.25
N THR A 193 8.16 -13.02 11.01
CA THR A 193 7.95 -14.38 11.53
C THR A 193 7.53 -14.44 12.99
N THR A 194 7.64 -13.33 13.73
CA THR A 194 7.28 -13.26 15.14
C THR A 194 5.97 -12.49 15.37
N PRO A 195 5.18 -12.82 16.41
CA PRO A 195 3.94 -12.10 16.70
C PRO A 195 4.11 -10.59 16.87
N SER A 196 5.24 -10.14 17.44
CA SER A 196 5.52 -8.71 17.60
C SER A 196 5.80 -8.01 16.26
N GLN A 197 6.53 -8.66 15.35
CA GLN A 197 6.75 -8.14 14.00
C GLN A 197 5.46 -8.08 13.20
N ILE A 198 4.62 -9.12 13.28
CA ILE A 198 3.33 -9.17 12.59
C ILE A 198 2.40 -8.07 13.11
N LYS A 199 2.31 -7.93 14.44
CA LYS A 199 1.54 -6.84 15.06
C LYS A 199 2.04 -5.47 14.58
N ARG A 200 3.35 -5.25 14.59
CA ARG A 200 3.94 -3.97 14.14
C ARG A 200 3.69 -3.71 12.66
N ALA A 201 3.77 -4.74 11.83
CA ALA A 201 3.46 -4.64 10.41
C ALA A 201 1.99 -4.27 10.19
N ASN A 202 1.06 -4.87 10.95
CA ASN A 202 -0.36 -4.54 10.90
C ASN A 202 -0.62 -3.08 11.31
N GLU A 203 0.01 -2.59 12.38
CA GLU A 203 -0.08 -1.18 12.79
C GLU A 203 0.38 -0.22 11.68
N ILE A 204 1.52 -0.50 11.04
CA ILE A 204 2.06 0.33 9.95
C ILE A 204 1.17 0.24 8.70
N PHE A 205 0.71 -0.96 8.36
CA PHE A 205 -0.20 -1.16 7.23
C PHE A 205 -1.49 -0.36 7.43
N ARG A 206 -2.10 -0.49 8.62
CA ARG A 206 -3.32 0.25 8.99
C ARG A 206 -3.11 1.76 8.98
N GLN A 207 -1.97 2.23 9.49
CA GLN A 207 -1.61 3.65 9.46
C GLN A 207 -1.59 4.18 8.02
N GLN A 208 -1.01 3.44 7.09
CA GLN A 208 -0.95 3.88 5.70
C GLN A 208 -2.30 3.74 4.97
N MET A 209 -3.11 2.72 5.28
CA MET A 209 -4.52 2.67 4.83
C MET A 209 -5.33 3.88 5.32
N GLN A 210 -5.08 4.34 6.55
CA GLN A 210 -5.71 5.53 7.09
C GLN A 210 -5.22 6.82 6.40
N ASN A 211 -3.94 6.88 6.01
CA ASN A 211 -3.41 7.99 5.23
C ASN A 211 -4.02 8.04 3.81
N GLU A 212 -4.17 6.90 3.14
CA GLU A 212 -4.90 6.80 1.87
C GLU A 212 -6.34 7.30 2.01
N LYS A 213 -7.07 6.84 3.03
CA LYS A 213 -8.44 7.31 3.32
C LYS A 213 -8.49 8.82 3.51
N ASN A 214 -7.57 9.36 4.32
CA ASN A 214 -7.49 10.79 4.60
C ASN A 214 -7.15 11.59 3.36
N PHE A 215 -6.31 11.06 2.48
CA PHE A 215 -5.97 11.71 1.22
C PHE A 215 -7.20 11.83 0.32
N PHE A 216 -7.92 10.73 0.06
CA PHE A 216 -9.16 10.80 -0.73
C PHE A 216 -10.20 11.71 -0.08
N TYR A 217 -10.39 11.61 1.25
CA TYR A 217 -11.34 12.44 1.97
C TYR A 217 -11.03 13.94 1.84
N ALA A 218 -9.78 14.33 2.00
CA ALA A 218 -9.34 15.72 1.93
C ALA A 218 -9.17 16.25 0.49
N SER A 219 -9.45 15.43 -0.52
CA SER A 219 -9.31 15.79 -1.94
C SER A 219 -10.58 16.37 -2.55
N LEU A 220 -11.67 16.40 -1.80
CA LEU A 220 -12.86 17.17 -2.15
C LEU A 220 -12.79 18.52 -1.43
N GLN A 221 -12.83 19.63 -2.19
CA GLN A 221 -12.97 20.96 -1.61
C GLN A 221 -14.47 21.23 -1.38
N GLU A 222 -14.85 21.58 -0.16
CA GLU A 222 -16.19 22.07 0.19
C GLU A 222 -16.31 23.58 0.02
#